data_AF-A0A1Y2UYJ1-F1
#
_entry.id   AF-A0A1Y2UYJ1-F1
#
_cell.length_a   1.000
_cell.length_b   1.000
_cell.length_c   1.000
_cell.angle_alpha   90.00
_cell.angle_beta   90.00
_cell.angle_gamma   90.00
#
_symmetry.space_group_name_H-M   'P 1'
#
loop_
_entity.id
_entity.type
_entity.pdbx_description
1 polymer ?
#
loop_
_entity_poly.entity_id
_entity_poly.type
_entity_poly.pdbx_seq_one_letter_code
_entity_poly.pdbx_strand_id
1 'polypeptide(L)'
;MGNPSDSEAGKAADAVSLHTNPGETSRENYSDTEILDTPDITIDDLPPNYTESAPMLPPNITPTTSAPSSVRAVAQQPYVEDATFIEDKNTGAQYWLARSLENPKALEKHIRHLAAIAPRPFIKLVGTHTETTRDSKGKTEKNTVTDFDISVEMTPYLYSDARYHKSWSYLRTVDNGEETRRGTRLRKRAPGSVQNIEVGGDPKPTLQEWCHRYAASHAGLKVFTLSRRMVGFDEERVKHRLRQLVNETNYRGHLQVELVTKNSLVECYNDTRINHWRLTTWIQMLCIFTLMFIFTWPYLWLRTKRWEVVVAEWPFSRMAEGGGKEYVSISEDQWYNMWGRAICKAVLEKRQKVLDQTDLRRAEEPEPSFETGNSTVDGALGLFRVGINAMNEVNRHLGWGGDC
;
A
#
# COMPACT_ATOMS: atom_id res chain seq x y z
N MET A 1 18.76 19.27 -62.37
CA MET A 1 18.14 19.06 -63.70
C MET A 1 16.90 18.23 -63.46
N GLY A 2 15.66 18.60 -63.77
CA GLY A 2 15.04 19.73 -64.42
C GLY A 2 13.57 19.31 -64.57
N ASN A 3 12.68 19.96 -63.82
CA ASN A 3 11.23 20.00 -64.09
C ASN A 3 10.97 21.02 -65.23
N PRO A 4 9.73 21.33 -65.68
CA PRO A 4 8.38 20.72 -65.56
C PRO A 4 7.56 20.80 -66.88
N SER A 5 6.24 20.53 -66.83
CA SER A 5 5.10 21.29 -67.42
C SER A 5 3.96 20.33 -67.84
N ASP A 6 2.66 20.63 -67.80
CA ASP A 6 1.86 21.71 -67.18
C ASP A 6 0.36 21.38 -67.37
N SER A 7 -0.47 22.21 -66.73
CA SER A 7 -1.88 22.59 -66.98
C SER A 7 -2.90 22.08 -65.93
N GLU A 8 -3.27 22.90 -64.92
CA GLU A 8 -4.14 24.11 -64.92
C GLU A 8 -5.63 23.77 -65.04
N ALA A 9 -6.62 24.41 -64.41
CA ALA A 9 -6.78 25.56 -63.51
C ALA A 9 -8.25 25.48 -62.97
N GLY A 10 -8.75 26.25 -61.99
CA GLY A 10 -8.34 27.51 -61.39
C GLY A 10 -9.01 27.73 -60.02
N LYS A 11 -8.44 28.56 -59.13
CA LYS A 11 -8.50 30.05 -59.04
C LYS A 11 -9.75 30.52 -58.25
N ALA A 12 -9.70 31.51 -57.35
CA ALA A 12 -8.65 32.36 -56.77
C ALA A 12 -9.27 33.11 -55.55
N ALA A 13 -8.49 33.39 -54.49
CA ALA A 13 -8.05 34.73 -54.02
C ALA A 13 -9.18 35.58 -53.36
N ASP A 14 -8.99 36.31 -52.26
CA ASP A 14 -7.90 37.24 -51.96
C ASP A 14 -7.86 37.62 -50.46
N ALA A 15 -6.71 38.13 -50.03
CA ALA A 15 -6.42 38.67 -48.70
C ALA A 15 -6.49 40.19 -48.68
N VAL A 16 -6.94 40.84 -47.59
CA VAL A 16 -6.63 42.26 -47.30
C VAL A 16 -6.62 42.54 -45.78
N SER A 17 -5.64 43.36 -45.37
CA SER A 17 -5.24 43.81 -44.03
C SER A 17 -6.06 44.98 -43.42
N LEU A 18 -5.95 45.08 -42.08
CA LEU A 18 -5.94 46.25 -41.16
C LEU A 18 -6.25 47.68 -41.68
N HIS A 19 -7.12 48.44 -40.98
CA HIS A 19 -6.81 49.77 -40.37
C HIS A 19 -8.00 50.48 -39.64
N THR A 20 -7.75 50.89 -38.39
CA THR A 20 -8.08 52.14 -37.61
C THR A 20 -9.46 52.84 -37.52
N ASN A 21 -9.74 53.29 -36.26
CA ASN A 21 -10.82 54.12 -35.64
C ASN A 21 -11.11 55.52 -36.25
N PRO A 22 -12.23 56.17 -35.86
CA PRO A 22 -12.24 57.27 -34.86
C PRO A 22 -13.45 57.21 -33.88
N GLY A 23 -13.38 57.61 -32.59
CA GLY A 23 -13.48 58.99 -32.07
C GLY A 23 -14.91 59.56 -32.25
N GLU A 24 -15.63 60.20 -31.32
CA GLU A 24 -15.38 60.79 -29.99
C GLU A 24 -16.71 61.49 -29.54
N THR A 25 -16.88 61.85 -28.26
CA THR A 25 -17.83 62.86 -27.68
C THR A 25 -19.34 62.48 -27.57
N SER A 26 -20.17 62.88 -26.59
CA SER A 26 -20.15 63.91 -25.53
C SER A 26 -21.18 63.59 -24.42
N ARG A 27 -20.86 64.02 -23.18
CA ARG A 27 -21.70 64.56 -22.07
C ARG A 27 -23.24 64.55 -22.20
N GLU A 28 -23.92 64.22 -21.09
CA GLU A 28 -24.72 65.18 -20.33
C GLU A 28 -25.03 64.72 -18.88
N ASN A 29 -24.90 65.68 -17.95
CA ASN A 29 -25.13 65.59 -16.52
C ASN A 29 -26.60 65.85 -16.19
N TYR A 30 -27.11 65.26 -15.10
CA TYR A 30 -28.03 65.96 -14.21
C TYR A 30 -27.71 65.63 -12.74
N SER A 31 -27.31 66.67 -12.01
CA SER A 31 -27.42 66.81 -10.56
C SER A 31 -28.43 67.93 -10.34
N ASP A 32 -29.44 67.75 -9.50
CA ASP A 32 -29.58 68.44 -8.19
C ASP A 32 -31.00 68.30 -7.61
N THR A 33 -31.04 68.14 -6.29
CA THR A 33 -32.06 68.60 -5.32
C THR A 33 -33.53 68.13 -5.42
N GLU A 34 -33.97 67.32 -4.44
CA GLU A 34 -35.12 67.58 -3.53
C GLU A 34 -35.27 66.36 -2.56
N ILE A 35 -34.87 66.48 -1.29
CA ILE A 35 -35.71 66.66 -0.09
C ILE A 35 -36.65 65.47 0.21
N LEU A 36 -36.29 64.73 1.27
CA LEU A 36 -37.14 64.17 2.34
C LEU A 36 -38.36 63.30 1.96
N ASP A 37 -38.24 61.98 2.19
CA ASP A 37 -39.11 61.27 3.15
C ASP A 37 -38.74 59.77 3.16
N THR A 38 -38.10 59.35 4.25
CA THR A 38 -38.06 57.95 4.68
C THR A 38 -39.35 57.63 5.44
N PRO A 39 -40.22 56.74 4.93
CA PRO A 39 -41.17 56.04 5.78
C PRO A 39 -40.53 54.74 6.32
N ASP A 40 -40.44 54.68 7.65
CA ASP A 40 -40.19 53.48 8.45
C ASP A 40 -41.02 52.30 7.95
N ILE A 41 -40.36 51.21 7.56
CA ILE A 41 -41.05 49.93 7.38
C ILE A 41 -41.13 49.28 8.77
N THR A 42 -42.32 49.36 9.34
CA THR A 42 -42.75 48.75 10.59
C THR A 42 -42.53 47.23 10.59
N ILE A 43 -41.97 46.70 11.68
CA ILE A 43 -41.54 45.29 11.87
C ILE A 43 -42.74 44.33 12.10
N ASP A 44 -43.97 44.74 11.77
CA ASP A 44 -45.18 44.10 12.30
C ASP A 44 -45.96 43.24 11.28
N ASP A 45 -45.33 42.87 10.16
CA ASP A 45 -45.93 41.96 9.17
C ASP A 45 -45.01 40.80 8.78
N LEU A 46 -44.21 40.33 9.75
CA LEU A 46 -43.49 39.06 9.65
C LEU A 46 -44.31 37.97 10.37
N PRO A 47 -44.64 36.84 9.69
CA PRO A 47 -45.43 35.77 10.31
C PRO A 47 -44.68 35.14 11.50
N PRO A 48 -45.41 34.68 12.54
CA PRO A 48 -44.83 34.24 13.80
C PRO A 48 -43.91 33.02 13.63
N ASN A 49 -42.74 33.11 14.28
CA ASN A 49 -41.74 32.06 14.36
C ASN A 49 -42.20 30.95 15.33
N TYR A 50 -42.77 29.87 14.81
CA TYR A 50 -43.03 28.67 15.59
C TYR A 50 -41.77 27.81 15.66
N THR A 51 -41.07 27.90 16.78
CA THR A 51 -40.13 26.87 17.22
C THR A 51 -40.91 25.84 18.05
N GLU A 52 -41.20 24.68 17.46
CA GLU A 52 -41.23 23.39 18.18
C GLU A 52 -41.33 22.21 17.21
N SER A 53 -40.17 21.79 16.70
CA SER A 53 -39.98 20.42 16.21
C SER A 53 -38.50 20.08 16.41
N ALA A 54 -38.26 18.94 17.05
CA ALA A 54 -36.98 18.41 17.50
C ALA A 54 -35.81 18.63 16.53
N PRO A 55 -34.57 18.80 17.00
CA PRO A 55 -33.41 18.94 16.13
C PRO A 55 -33.20 17.64 15.34
N MET A 56 -33.73 17.62 14.12
CA MET A 56 -33.25 16.77 13.04
C MET A 56 -31.83 17.23 12.74
N LEU A 57 -30.86 16.52 13.33
CA LEU A 57 -29.44 16.67 13.00
C LEU A 57 -29.28 16.66 11.47
N PRO A 58 -28.58 17.62 10.87
CA PRO A 58 -28.19 17.51 9.47
C PRO A 58 -27.35 16.23 9.30
N PRO A 59 -27.43 15.51 8.16
CA PRO A 59 -26.46 14.47 7.87
C PRO A 59 -25.11 15.16 7.86
N ASN A 60 -24.33 14.88 8.91
CA ASN A 60 -22.95 15.29 9.02
C ASN A 60 -22.25 14.61 7.84
N ILE A 61 -22.09 15.33 6.73
CA ILE A 61 -21.11 14.97 5.70
C ILE A 61 -19.78 15.31 6.34
N THR A 62 -19.35 14.47 7.28
CA THR A 62 -17.95 14.35 7.63
C THR A 62 -17.22 14.11 6.32
N PRO A 63 -16.22 14.92 5.94
CA PRO A 63 -15.28 14.49 4.92
C PRO A 63 -14.75 13.16 5.41
N THR A 64 -15.06 12.09 4.67
CA THR A 64 -14.64 10.72 4.97
C THR A 64 -13.14 10.76 5.16
N THR A 65 -12.74 10.83 6.43
CA THR A 65 -11.36 10.61 6.83
C THR A 65 -11.07 9.20 6.37
N SER A 66 -10.18 9.07 5.39
CA SER A 66 -9.72 7.80 4.87
C SER A 66 -9.27 6.96 6.07
N ALA A 67 -10.14 6.06 6.52
CA ALA A 67 -9.81 5.16 7.60
C ALA A 67 -8.54 4.41 7.20
N PRO A 68 -7.57 4.24 8.11
CA PRO A 68 -6.37 3.49 7.80
C PRO A 68 -6.78 2.10 7.28
N SER A 69 -6.07 1.62 6.25
CA SER A 69 -6.34 0.38 5.51
C SER A 69 -6.53 -0.84 6.43
N SER A 70 -6.00 -0.79 7.65
CA SER A 70 -6.19 -1.78 8.72
C SER A 70 -7.64 -1.90 9.20
N VAL A 71 -8.36 -0.79 9.39
CA VAL A 71 -9.74 -0.80 9.91
C VAL A 71 -10.71 -1.37 8.87
N ARG A 72 -10.47 -1.10 7.58
CA ARG A 72 -11.29 -1.61 6.48
C ARG A 72 -11.05 -3.11 6.21
N ALA A 73 -9.84 -3.61 6.50
CA ALA A 73 -9.53 -5.04 6.43
C ALA A 73 -10.21 -5.87 7.54
N VAL A 74 -10.41 -5.29 8.74
CA VAL A 74 -11.10 -5.96 9.86
C VAL A 74 -12.58 -6.19 9.56
N ALA A 75 -13.25 -5.26 8.86
CA ALA A 75 -14.66 -5.37 8.51
C ALA A 75 -14.98 -6.45 7.44
N GLN A 76 -13.97 -7.08 6.84
CA GLN A 76 -14.12 -8.09 5.78
C GLN A 76 -13.75 -9.51 6.24
N GLN A 77 -13.33 -9.68 7.50
CA GLN A 77 -12.93 -10.99 8.00
C GLN A 77 -14.16 -11.92 8.14
N PRO A 78 -14.05 -13.19 7.72
CA PRO A 78 -15.13 -14.13 7.86
C PRO A 78 -15.37 -14.41 9.35
N TYR A 79 -16.59 -14.13 9.81
CA TYR A 79 -16.99 -14.49 11.15
C TYR A 79 -17.14 -16.01 11.26
N VAL A 80 -16.45 -16.58 12.25
CA VAL A 80 -16.56 -17.98 12.63
C VAL A 80 -16.81 -17.99 14.13
N GLU A 81 -18.00 -18.45 14.52
CA GLU A 81 -18.52 -18.34 15.90
C GLU A 81 -17.59 -18.94 16.96
N ASP A 82 -16.92 -20.05 16.63
CA ASP A 82 -16.04 -20.80 17.54
C ASP A 82 -14.54 -20.53 17.32
N ALA A 83 -14.19 -19.54 16.50
CA ALA A 83 -12.80 -19.28 16.16
C ALA A 83 -12.11 -18.38 17.19
N THR A 84 -10.97 -18.86 17.70
CA THR A 84 -9.95 -17.99 18.26
C THR A 84 -9.11 -17.41 17.12
N PHE A 85 -9.12 -16.09 16.98
CA PHE A 85 -8.37 -15.34 15.97
C PHE A 85 -7.22 -14.58 16.62
N ILE A 86 -6.02 -14.73 16.04
CA ILE A 86 -4.82 -14.02 16.48
C ILE A 86 -4.10 -13.48 15.24
N GLU A 87 -3.69 -12.22 15.30
CA GLU A 87 -2.92 -11.56 14.24
C GLU A 87 -1.55 -11.15 14.79
N ASP A 88 -0.49 -11.53 14.07
CA ASP A 88 0.85 -10.99 14.33
C ASP A 88 0.91 -9.54 13.84
N LYS A 89 1.14 -8.59 14.76
CA LYS A 89 1.21 -7.16 14.44
C LYS A 89 2.39 -6.80 13.53
N ASN A 90 3.46 -7.60 13.53
CA ASN A 90 4.65 -7.31 12.72
C ASN A 90 4.46 -7.77 11.27
N THR A 91 4.14 -9.05 11.09
CA THR A 91 3.99 -9.68 9.75
C THR A 91 2.57 -9.56 9.18
N GLY A 92 1.57 -9.30 10.01
CA GLY A 92 0.15 -9.43 9.65
C GLY A 92 -0.30 -10.87 9.45
N ALA A 93 0.50 -11.87 9.85
CA ALA A 93 0.11 -13.27 9.73
C ALA A 93 -1.11 -13.56 10.60
N GLN A 94 -2.08 -14.28 10.04
CA GLN A 94 -3.36 -14.59 10.68
C GLN A 94 -3.38 -16.05 11.13
N TYR A 95 -3.70 -16.27 12.40
CA TYR A 95 -3.84 -17.59 13.01
C TYR A 95 -5.29 -17.81 13.43
N TRP A 96 -5.90 -18.85 12.89
CA TRP A 96 -7.27 -19.24 13.16
C TRP A 96 -7.29 -20.60 13.85
N LEU A 97 -8.07 -20.72 14.91
CA LEU A 97 -8.21 -21.95 15.68
C LEU A 97 -9.68 -22.17 15.99
N ALA A 98 -10.30 -23.13 15.33
CA ALA A 98 -11.72 -23.41 15.47
C ALA A 98 -12.00 -24.90 15.22
N ARG A 99 -13.01 -25.46 15.90
CA ARG A 99 -13.45 -26.83 15.66
C ARG A 99 -14.24 -26.94 14.37
N SER A 100 -15.02 -25.92 14.04
CA SER A 100 -15.78 -25.82 12.79
C SER A 100 -14.89 -25.95 11.54
N LEU A 101 -13.63 -25.50 11.62
CA LEU A 101 -12.63 -25.58 10.54
C LEU A 101 -12.05 -26.99 10.33
N GLU A 102 -12.42 -27.97 11.16
CA GLU A 102 -12.11 -29.38 10.88
C GLU A 102 -13.07 -29.99 9.85
N ASN A 103 -14.25 -29.40 9.66
CA ASN A 103 -15.20 -29.82 8.64
C ASN A 103 -14.71 -29.36 7.25
N PRO A 104 -14.60 -30.27 6.26
CA PRO A 104 -13.99 -29.95 4.97
C PRO A 104 -14.73 -28.84 4.20
N LYS A 105 -16.06 -28.85 4.22
CA LYS A 105 -16.90 -27.82 3.56
C LYS A 105 -16.78 -26.45 4.22
N ALA A 106 -16.72 -26.41 5.55
CA ALA A 106 -16.60 -25.16 6.31
C ALA A 106 -15.21 -24.53 6.08
N LEU A 107 -14.17 -25.36 6.12
CA LEU A 107 -12.80 -24.95 5.81
C LEU A 107 -12.69 -24.40 4.38
N GLU A 108 -13.26 -25.09 3.38
CA GLU A 108 -13.24 -24.64 2.00
C GLU A 108 -13.90 -23.26 1.83
N LYS A 109 -15.09 -23.06 2.40
CA LYS A 109 -15.79 -21.76 2.37
C LYS A 109 -14.97 -20.67 3.05
N HIS A 110 -14.39 -20.98 4.21
CA HIS A 110 -13.57 -20.04 4.98
C HIS A 110 -12.31 -19.63 4.21
N ILE A 111 -11.59 -20.58 3.62
CA ILE A 111 -10.39 -20.32 2.81
C ILE A 111 -10.72 -19.49 1.57
N ARG A 112 -11.85 -19.75 0.89
CA ARG A 112 -12.29 -18.91 -0.24
C ARG A 112 -12.56 -17.47 0.18
N HIS A 113 -13.22 -17.27 1.32
CA HIS A 113 -13.47 -15.93 1.85
C HIS A 113 -12.16 -15.21 2.21
N LEU A 114 -11.24 -15.91 2.87
CA LEU A 114 -9.92 -15.35 3.20
C LEU A 114 -9.04 -15.11 1.97
N ALA A 115 -9.19 -15.89 0.90
CA ALA A 115 -8.48 -15.69 -0.36
C ALA A 115 -8.96 -14.44 -1.12
N ALA A 116 -10.21 -14.02 -0.91
CA ALA A 116 -10.78 -12.80 -1.49
C ALA A 116 -10.27 -11.51 -0.82
N ILE A 117 -9.57 -11.61 0.30
CA ILE A 117 -8.91 -10.48 0.97
C ILE A 117 -7.51 -10.30 0.37
N ALA A 118 -7.18 -9.09 -0.09
CA ALA A 118 -5.90 -8.80 -0.71
C ALA A 118 -4.73 -8.90 0.29
N PRO A 119 -3.53 -9.33 -0.17
CA PRO A 119 -2.31 -9.16 0.61
C PRO A 119 -1.97 -7.67 0.78
N ARG A 120 -1.09 -7.37 1.73
CA ARG A 120 -0.60 -6.01 1.98
C ARG A 120 0.88 -5.83 1.61
N PRO A 121 1.21 -5.74 0.31
CA PRO A 121 2.57 -5.44 -0.14
C PRO A 121 2.95 -4.00 0.19
N PHE A 122 4.20 -3.81 0.63
CA PHE A 122 4.84 -2.53 0.87
C PHE A 122 6.18 -2.50 0.16
N ILE A 123 6.50 -1.41 -0.52
CA ILE A 123 7.86 -1.14 -0.99
C ILE A 123 8.56 -0.39 0.13
N LYS A 124 9.55 -1.04 0.76
CA LYS A 124 10.33 -0.51 1.87
C LYS A 124 11.69 -0.02 1.37
N LEU A 125 12.08 1.19 1.75
CA LEU A 125 13.38 1.79 1.50
C LEU A 125 14.01 2.14 2.85
N VAL A 126 15.16 1.54 3.15
CA VAL A 126 15.91 1.79 4.38
C VAL A 126 17.32 2.26 4.00
N GLY A 127 17.69 3.43 4.49
CA GLY A 127 19.06 3.94 4.44
C GLY A 127 19.70 3.81 5.82
N THR A 128 20.86 3.17 5.90
CA THR A 128 21.66 3.07 7.13
C THR A 128 23.11 3.41 6.89
N HIS A 129 23.78 4.00 7.86
CA HIS A 129 25.24 4.17 7.87
C HIS A 129 25.84 3.65 9.17
N THR A 130 27.15 3.39 9.15
CA THR A 130 27.89 2.91 10.32
C THR A 130 28.70 4.04 10.92
N GLU A 131 28.44 4.35 12.19
CA GLU A 131 29.23 5.29 12.99
C GLU A 131 30.19 4.54 13.90
N THR A 132 31.44 4.99 13.97
CA THR A 132 32.48 4.45 14.82
C THR A 132 32.77 5.37 16.00
N THR A 133 32.14 5.10 17.14
CA THR A 133 32.33 5.90 18.36
C THR A 133 33.45 5.31 19.21
N ARG A 134 34.38 6.16 19.67
CA ARG A 134 35.42 5.77 20.61
C ARG A 134 34.99 6.12 22.03
N ASP A 135 34.83 5.10 22.87
CA ASP A 135 34.51 5.29 24.28
C ASP A 135 35.70 5.92 25.04
N SER A 136 35.43 6.58 26.16
CA SER A 136 36.39 7.17 27.09
C SER A 136 37.47 6.19 27.58
N LYS A 137 37.19 4.89 27.52
CA LYS A 137 38.12 3.79 27.82
C LYS A 137 38.97 3.34 26.61
N GLY A 138 38.89 4.06 25.49
CA GLY A 138 39.68 3.82 24.28
C GLY A 138 39.14 2.73 23.36
N LYS A 139 38.05 2.05 23.72
CA LYS A 139 37.39 1.02 22.90
C LYS A 139 36.58 1.66 21.78
N THR A 140 36.74 1.17 20.55
CA THR A 140 35.92 1.56 19.40
C THR A 140 34.69 0.67 19.32
N GLU A 141 33.51 1.27 19.24
CA GLU A 141 32.24 0.60 19.01
C GLU A 141 31.68 1.05 17.66
N LYS A 142 31.16 0.08 16.89
CA LYS A 142 30.52 0.33 15.59
C LYS A 142 29.01 0.27 15.79
N ASN A 143 28.32 1.36 15.50
CA ASN A 143 26.87 1.46 15.61
C ASN A 143 26.26 1.72 14.23
N THR A 144 25.25 0.95 13.86
CA THR A 144 24.50 1.18 12.62
C THR A 144 23.32 2.09 12.91
N VAL A 145 23.32 3.29 12.31
CA VAL A 145 22.29 4.31 12.47
C VAL A 145 21.38 4.30 11.25
N THR A 146 20.07 4.38 11.48
CA THR A 146 19.06 4.46 10.40
C THR A 146 18.79 5.91 10.04
N ASP A 147 19.18 6.31 8.83
CA ASP A 147 18.97 7.66 8.31
C ASP A 147 17.52 7.90 7.91
N PHE A 148 16.90 6.92 7.24
CA PHE A 148 15.50 6.96 6.83
C PHE A 148 14.93 5.54 6.72
N ASP A 149 13.66 5.38 7.05
CA ASP A 149 12.90 4.13 6.88
C ASP A 149 11.51 4.49 6.32
N ILE A 150 11.38 4.37 5.01
CA ILE A 150 10.19 4.82 4.29
C ILE A 150 9.53 3.60 3.67
N SER A 151 8.21 3.52 3.76
CA SER A 151 7.45 2.45 3.10
C SER A 151 6.23 2.98 2.38
N VAL A 152 5.91 2.40 1.22
CA VAL A 152 4.73 2.77 0.43
C VAL A 152 3.82 1.57 0.28
N GLU A 153 2.54 1.70 0.63
CA GLU A 153 1.55 0.62 0.51
C GLU A 153 1.16 0.41 -0.96
N MET A 154 1.23 -0.84 -1.40
CA MET A 154 0.93 -1.25 -2.78
C MET A 154 -0.48 -1.83 -2.95
N THR A 155 -1.18 -2.17 -1.85
CA THR A 155 -2.52 -2.76 -1.87
C THR A 155 -3.55 -2.00 -2.70
N PRO A 156 -3.62 -0.66 -2.69
CA PRO A 156 -4.61 0.07 -3.48
C PRO A 156 -4.54 -0.24 -4.97
N TYR A 157 -3.35 -0.57 -5.48
CA TYR A 157 -3.10 -0.84 -6.90
C TYR A 157 -3.43 -2.26 -7.33
N LEU A 158 -3.77 -3.15 -6.37
CA LEU A 158 -4.30 -4.48 -6.65
C LEU A 158 -5.80 -4.47 -6.99
N TYR A 159 -6.45 -3.31 -6.92
CA TYR A 159 -7.85 -3.13 -7.28
C TYR A 159 -7.95 -2.27 -8.54
N SER A 160 -8.71 -2.75 -9.53
CA SER A 160 -9.11 -1.93 -10.69
C SER A 160 -10.09 -0.84 -10.25
N ASP A 161 -10.93 -1.14 -9.27
CA ASP A 161 -11.75 -0.17 -8.55
C ASP A 161 -11.75 -0.48 -7.05
N ALA A 162 -11.10 0.39 -6.27
CA ALA A 162 -11.00 0.26 -4.83
C ALA A 162 -12.32 0.55 -4.08
N ARG A 163 -13.28 1.23 -4.71
CA ARG A 163 -14.60 1.50 -4.12
C ARG A 163 -15.49 0.28 -4.20
N TYR A 164 -15.51 -0.38 -5.36
CA TYR A 164 -16.30 -1.60 -5.59
C TYR A 164 -15.53 -2.90 -5.31
N HIS A 165 -14.31 -2.82 -4.78
CA HIS A 165 -13.44 -3.98 -4.53
C HIS A 165 -13.26 -4.88 -5.75
N LYS A 166 -13.26 -4.30 -6.96
CA LYS A 166 -13.06 -5.04 -8.19
C LYS A 166 -11.58 -5.26 -8.41
N SER A 167 -11.12 -6.49 -8.25
CA SER A 167 -9.73 -6.90 -8.47
C SER A 167 -9.66 -8.15 -9.35
N TRP A 168 -8.47 -8.43 -9.83
CA TRP A 168 -8.12 -9.76 -10.30
C TRP A 168 -7.59 -10.55 -9.10
N SER A 169 -8.17 -11.72 -8.84
CA SER A 169 -7.70 -12.64 -7.80
C SER A 169 -7.98 -14.06 -8.24
N TYR A 170 -6.98 -14.93 -8.14
CA TYR A 170 -7.12 -16.34 -8.50
C TYR A 170 -6.73 -17.21 -7.32
N LEU A 171 -7.55 -18.21 -7.04
CA LEU A 171 -7.23 -19.22 -6.04
C LEU A 171 -6.61 -20.43 -6.75
N ARG A 172 -5.32 -20.64 -6.54
CA ARG A 172 -4.55 -21.74 -7.12
C ARG A 172 -4.21 -22.75 -6.03
N THR A 173 -4.44 -24.04 -6.29
CA THR A 173 -3.83 -25.11 -5.48
C THR A 173 -2.43 -25.44 -5.99
N VAL A 174 -1.58 -25.97 -5.12
CA VAL A 174 -0.18 -26.25 -5.47
C VAL A 174 -0.08 -27.34 -6.55
N ASP A 175 0.75 -27.11 -7.57
CA ASP A 175 0.99 -28.04 -8.67
C ASP A 175 1.80 -29.26 -8.21
N ASN A 176 1.66 -30.41 -8.84
CA ASN A 176 2.27 -31.66 -8.36
C ASN A 176 3.80 -31.62 -8.29
N GLY A 177 4.46 -30.94 -9.22
CA GLY A 177 5.92 -30.75 -9.23
C GLY A 177 6.45 -29.74 -8.20
N GLU A 178 5.59 -28.90 -7.62
CA GLU A 178 5.99 -27.88 -6.65
C GLU A 178 6.27 -28.51 -5.27
N GLU A 179 7.43 -28.18 -4.71
CA GLU A 179 7.91 -28.67 -3.41
C GLU A 179 7.19 -27.94 -2.27
N THR A 180 6.19 -28.60 -1.70
CA THR A 180 5.42 -28.03 -0.59
C THR A 180 5.18 -29.04 0.53
N ARG A 181 4.64 -28.58 1.66
CA ARG A 181 4.18 -29.45 2.73
C ARG A 181 2.74 -29.89 2.43
N ARG A 182 2.55 -31.16 2.09
CA ARG A 182 1.23 -31.76 1.72
C ARG A 182 0.69 -32.66 2.85
N GLY A 183 0.68 -32.17 4.09
CA GLY A 183 0.48 -33.01 5.29
C GLY A 183 1.77 -33.66 5.79
N THR A 184 2.91 -33.07 5.44
CA THR A 184 4.25 -33.52 5.80
C THR A 184 4.98 -32.45 6.63
N ARG A 185 6.05 -32.86 7.32
CA ARG A 185 6.93 -31.94 8.08
C ARG A 185 7.89 -31.23 7.13
N LEU A 186 8.45 -32.01 6.21
CA LEU A 186 9.37 -31.57 5.16
C LEU A 186 8.61 -31.26 3.89
N ARG A 187 9.11 -30.27 3.13
CA ARG A 187 8.61 -29.98 1.78
C ARG A 187 8.97 -31.13 0.85
N LYS A 188 8.00 -31.59 0.09
CA LYS A 188 8.14 -32.69 -0.87
C LYS A 188 7.25 -32.43 -2.07
N ARG A 189 7.65 -32.93 -3.23
CA ARG A 189 6.80 -32.98 -4.42
C ARG A 189 5.67 -34.00 -4.22
N ALA A 190 4.66 -33.94 -5.07
CA ALA A 190 3.64 -34.99 -5.10
C ALA A 190 4.31 -36.35 -5.37
N PRO A 191 3.78 -37.45 -4.81
CA PRO A 191 4.27 -38.79 -5.14
C PRO A 191 4.17 -39.01 -6.65
N GLY A 192 5.23 -39.57 -7.25
CA GLY A 192 5.32 -39.75 -8.70
C GLY A 192 5.83 -38.53 -9.49
N SER A 193 6.03 -37.38 -8.83
CA SER A 193 6.48 -36.16 -9.50
C SER A 193 8.00 -35.93 -9.40
N VAL A 194 8.68 -36.00 -10.54
CA VAL A 194 10.12 -35.84 -10.74
C VAL A 194 10.45 -34.48 -11.36
N GLN A 195 9.55 -33.86 -12.15
CA GLN A 195 9.79 -32.57 -12.82
C GLN A 195 8.60 -31.60 -12.72
N ASN A 196 8.82 -30.30 -13.00
CA ASN A 196 7.79 -29.25 -12.92
C ASN A 196 6.73 -29.33 -14.03
N ILE A 197 7.01 -30.05 -15.11
CA ILE A 197 6.12 -30.18 -16.27
C ILE A 197 5.89 -31.67 -16.49
N GLU A 198 4.85 -32.22 -15.87
CA GLU A 198 4.46 -33.61 -16.07
C GLU A 198 3.18 -33.66 -16.89
N VAL A 199 3.36 -33.99 -18.17
CA VAL A 199 2.29 -34.36 -19.08
C VAL A 199 1.93 -35.81 -18.75
N GLY A 200 0.90 -36.03 -17.92
CA GLY A 200 0.35 -37.36 -17.63
C GLY A 200 0.42 -37.85 -16.18
N GLY A 201 0.73 -36.98 -15.20
CA GLY A 201 0.61 -37.32 -13.78
C GLY A 201 -0.84 -37.31 -13.26
N ASP A 202 -1.06 -37.83 -12.05
CA ASP A 202 -2.36 -37.77 -11.35
C ASP A 202 -2.97 -36.35 -11.41
N PRO A 203 -4.30 -36.21 -11.54
CA PRO A 203 -4.93 -34.90 -11.64
C PRO A 203 -4.56 -34.03 -10.42
N LYS A 204 -4.28 -32.76 -10.70
CA LYS A 204 -3.99 -31.75 -9.68
C LYS A 204 -5.13 -31.71 -8.66
N PRO A 205 -4.86 -31.95 -7.36
CA PRO A 205 -5.93 -32.00 -6.38
C PRO A 205 -6.60 -30.64 -6.21
N THR A 206 -7.93 -30.66 -6.21
CA THR A 206 -8.76 -29.46 -6.01
C THR A 206 -8.67 -28.95 -4.55
N LEU A 207 -9.12 -27.72 -4.31
CA LEU A 207 -9.20 -27.18 -2.95
C LEU A 207 -10.05 -28.09 -2.04
N GLN A 208 -11.19 -28.53 -2.56
CA GLN A 208 -12.10 -29.42 -1.86
C GLN A 208 -11.41 -30.72 -1.44
N GLU A 209 -10.64 -31.35 -2.34
CA GLU A 209 -9.87 -32.55 -2.01
C GLU A 209 -8.82 -32.30 -0.93
N TRP A 210 -8.12 -31.17 -0.97
CA TRP A 210 -7.17 -30.81 0.09
C TRP A 210 -7.84 -30.61 1.45
N CYS A 211 -9.01 -29.97 1.47
CA CYS A 211 -9.81 -29.83 2.69
C CYS A 211 -10.27 -31.20 3.21
N HIS A 212 -10.70 -32.11 2.32
CA HIS A 212 -11.02 -33.49 2.70
C HIS A 212 -9.81 -34.26 3.25
N ARG A 213 -8.64 -34.15 2.62
CA ARG A 213 -7.39 -34.79 3.10
C ARG A 213 -6.95 -34.23 4.45
N TYR A 214 -7.15 -32.93 4.69
CA TYR A 214 -6.89 -32.30 5.98
C TYR A 214 -7.85 -32.79 7.08
N ALA A 215 -9.15 -32.86 6.77
CA ALA A 215 -10.17 -33.37 7.69
C ALA A 215 -9.93 -34.85 8.03
N ALA A 216 -9.65 -35.68 7.03
CA ALA A 216 -9.40 -37.13 7.17
C ALA A 216 -8.08 -37.46 7.88
N SER A 217 -7.16 -36.50 8.04
CA SER A 217 -5.89 -36.75 8.72
C SER A 217 -6.09 -36.94 10.23
N HIS A 218 -5.67 -38.10 10.74
CA HIS A 218 -5.59 -38.41 12.18
C HIS A 218 -4.40 -37.73 12.91
N ALA A 219 -3.75 -36.74 12.28
CA ALA A 219 -2.66 -36.03 12.91
C ALA A 219 -3.19 -35.18 14.08
N GLY A 220 -2.67 -35.44 15.30
CA GLY A 220 -3.06 -34.68 16.48
C GLY A 220 -2.74 -33.18 16.40
N LEU A 221 -1.71 -32.79 15.65
CA LEU A 221 -1.40 -31.39 15.36
C LEU A 221 -1.37 -31.19 13.84
N LYS A 222 -2.32 -30.41 13.34
CA LYS A 222 -2.44 -30.11 11.90
C LYS A 222 -2.70 -28.63 11.66
N VAL A 223 -2.08 -28.10 10.61
CA VAL A 223 -2.25 -26.73 10.15
C VAL A 223 -2.49 -26.68 8.65
N PHE A 224 -3.57 -26.01 8.26
CA PHE A 224 -3.88 -25.70 6.88
C PHE A 224 -3.45 -24.28 6.57
N THR A 225 -2.60 -24.10 5.58
CA THR A 225 -1.97 -22.81 5.29
C THR A 225 -2.44 -22.29 3.94
N LEU A 226 -2.98 -21.08 3.95
CA LEU A 226 -3.25 -20.27 2.76
C LEU A 226 -2.18 -19.18 2.68
N SER A 227 -1.47 -19.13 1.56
CA SER A 227 -0.57 -18.01 1.26
C SER A 227 -1.21 -17.05 0.27
N ARG A 228 -1.06 -15.75 0.48
CA ARG A 228 -1.47 -14.69 -0.43
C ARG A 228 -0.22 -14.04 -0.98
N ARG A 229 -0.12 -13.92 -2.30
CA ARG A 229 1.05 -13.31 -2.95
C ARG A 229 0.64 -12.36 -4.07
N MET A 230 1.36 -11.25 -4.16
CA MET A 230 1.30 -10.38 -5.33
C MET A 230 2.14 -11.01 -6.46
N VAL A 231 1.59 -11.10 -7.67
CA VAL A 231 2.28 -11.66 -8.85
C VAL A 231 2.33 -10.64 -9.99
N GLY A 232 3.27 -10.80 -10.92
CA GLY A 232 3.36 -9.92 -12.10
C GLY A 232 3.87 -8.50 -11.82
N PHE A 233 4.42 -8.23 -10.64
CA PHE A 233 5.09 -6.96 -10.35
C PHE A 233 6.58 -7.05 -10.68
N ASP A 234 7.09 -6.11 -11.48
CA ASP A 234 8.52 -6.04 -11.83
C ASP A 234 9.35 -5.39 -10.71
N GLU A 235 9.61 -6.19 -9.66
CA GLU A 235 10.31 -5.75 -8.45
C GLU A 235 11.73 -5.23 -8.73
N GLU A 236 12.47 -5.89 -9.61
CA GLU A 236 13.86 -5.55 -9.93
C GLU A 236 13.95 -4.19 -10.63
N ARG A 237 13.06 -3.94 -11.60
CA ARG A 237 12.99 -2.66 -12.32
C ARG A 237 12.69 -1.49 -11.40
N VAL A 238 11.71 -1.66 -10.51
CA VAL A 238 11.36 -0.61 -9.54
C VAL A 238 12.47 -0.40 -8.52
N LYS A 239 13.08 -1.48 -8.00
CA LYS A 239 14.25 -1.39 -7.11
C LYS A 239 15.38 -0.61 -7.75
N HIS A 240 15.71 -0.88 -9.01
CA HIS A 240 16.78 -0.19 -9.72
C HIS A 240 16.52 1.32 -9.82
N ARG A 241 15.31 1.72 -10.22
CA ARG A 241 14.94 3.14 -10.31
C ARG A 241 14.91 3.85 -8.97
N LEU A 242 14.40 3.20 -7.93
CA LEU A 242 14.41 3.77 -6.58
C LEU A 242 15.83 3.94 -6.03
N ARG A 243 16.74 3.00 -6.32
CA ARG A 243 18.15 3.18 -5.98
C ARG A 243 18.77 4.36 -6.73
N GLN A 244 18.49 4.49 -8.03
CA GLN A 244 18.97 5.63 -8.81
C GLN A 244 18.46 6.95 -8.22
N LEU A 245 17.17 7.03 -7.89
CA LEU A 245 16.54 8.20 -7.27
C LEU A 245 17.22 8.63 -5.96
N VAL A 246 17.56 7.67 -5.10
CA VAL A 246 18.27 7.96 -3.83
C VAL A 246 19.73 8.33 -4.10
N ASN A 247 20.39 7.69 -5.06
CA ASN A 247 21.77 8.04 -5.44
C ASN A 247 21.87 9.46 -6.00
N GLU A 248 20.85 9.93 -6.72
CA GLU A 248 20.75 11.33 -7.19
C GLU A 248 20.68 12.34 -6.03
N THR A 249 20.31 11.91 -4.82
CA THR A 249 20.39 12.74 -3.60
C THR A 249 21.77 12.79 -2.97
N ASN A 250 22.78 12.13 -3.58
CA ASN A 250 24.14 12.00 -3.07
C ASN A 250 24.20 11.28 -1.70
N TYR A 251 23.30 10.33 -1.47
CA TYR A 251 23.35 9.45 -0.30
C TYR A 251 24.53 8.47 -0.42
N ARG A 252 25.36 8.38 0.63
CA ARG A 252 26.61 7.59 0.65
C ARG A 252 26.52 6.33 1.54
N GLY A 253 25.38 6.10 2.17
CA GLY A 253 25.18 4.98 3.09
C GLY A 253 24.74 3.69 2.40
N HIS A 254 24.39 2.71 3.22
CA HIS A 254 23.84 1.44 2.76
C HIS A 254 22.34 1.57 2.49
N LEU A 255 21.94 1.37 1.23
CA LEU A 255 20.55 1.45 0.79
C LEU A 255 19.96 0.07 0.52
N GLN A 256 18.92 -0.29 1.28
CA GLN A 256 18.14 -1.51 1.12
C GLN A 256 16.74 -1.16 0.58
N VAL A 257 16.37 -1.74 -0.57
CA VAL A 257 15.04 -1.61 -1.17
C VAL A 257 14.42 -2.99 -1.29
N GLU A 258 13.27 -3.21 -0.66
CA GLU A 258 12.62 -4.52 -0.56
C GLU A 258 11.09 -4.44 -0.69
N LEU A 259 10.50 -5.44 -1.33
CA LEU A 259 9.06 -5.64 -1.34
C LEU A 259 8.66 -6.53 -0.15
N VAL A 260 8.13 -5.92 0.91
CA VAL A 260 7.68 -6.63 2.11
C VAL A 260 6.17 -6.84 2.04
N THR A 261 5.71 -8.10 2.04
CA THR A 261 4.27 -8.41 1.99
C THR A 261 3.74 -8.80 3.35
N LYS A 262 2.96 -7.90 3.97
CA LYS A 262 2.19 -8.18 5.18
C LYS A 262 0.87 -8.87 4.85
N ASN A 263 0.27 -9.55 5.83
CA ASN A 263 -1.00 -10.29 5.66
C ASN A 263 -0.95 -11.35 4.53
N SER A 264 0.24 -11.89 4.30
CA SER A 264 0.51 -12.91 3.27
C SER A 264 0.23 -14.33 3.75
N LEU A 265 0.21 -14.57 5.06
CA LEU A 265 0.08 -15.90 5.63
C LEU A 265 -1.19 -16.03 6.47
N VAL A 266 -1.96 -17.06 6.18
CA VAL A 266 -3.10 -17.49 6.99
C VAL A 266 -2.89 -18.95 7.36
N GLU A 267 -2.96 -19.24 8.65
CA GLU A 267 -2.83 -20.59 9.18
C GLU A 267 -4.10 -20.96 9.97
N CYS A 268 -4.79 -21.99 9.51
CA CYS A 268 -5.94 -22.59 10.17
C CYS A 268 -5.51 -23.85 10.92
N TYR A 269 -5.60 -23.82 12.23
CA TYR A 269 -5.19 -24.89 13.13
C TYR A 269 -6.39 -25.71 13.61
N ASN A 270 -6.14 -26.99 13.92
CA ASN A 270 -7.14 -27.84 14.55
C ASN A 270 -7.34 -27.52 16.03
N ASP A 271 -8.52 -27.81 16.57
CA ASP A 271 -8.89 -27.53 17.96
C ASP A 271 -8.16 -28.50 18.91
N THR A 272 -7.00 -28.07 19.43
CA THR A 272 -6.24 -28.82 20.43
C THR A 272 -5.61 -27.91 21.47
N ARG A 273 -5.45 -28.42 22.70
CA ARG A 273 -4.83 -27.68 23.81
C ARG A 273 -3.42 -27.19 23.48
N ILE A 274 -2.62 -28.01 22.80
CA ILE A 274 -1.25 -27.66 22.39
C ILE A 274 -1.26 -26.48 21.40
N ASN A 275 -2.20 -26.45 20.47
CA ASN A 275 -2.35 -25.34 19.53
C ASN A 275 -2.78 -24.05 20.25
N HIS A 276 -3.66 -24.12 21.25
CA HIS A 276 -4.02 -22.99 22.10
C HIS A 276 -2.81 -22.47 22.88
N TRP A 277 -2.05 -23.38 23.51
CA TRP A 277 -0.90 -23.04 24.32
C TRP A 277 0.19 -22.32 23.54
N ARG A 278 0.52 -22.80 22.33
CA ARG A 278 1.52 -22.12 21.51
C ARG A 278 1.08 -20.76 21.00
N LEU A 279 -0.21 -20.45 21.03
CA LEU A 279 -0.79 -19.19 20.58
C LEU A 279 -1.04 -18.21 21.74
N THR A 280 -0.99 -18.68 22.99
CA THR A 280 -1.14 -17.83 24.17
C THR A 280 0.19 -17.17 24.54
N THR A 281 0.24 -15.84 24.52
CA THR A 281 1.45 -15.04 24.75
C THR A 281 2.11 -15.31 26.10
N TRP A 282 1.35 -15.41 27.19
CA TRP A 282 1.93 -15.68 28.52
C TRP A 282 2.63 -17.05 28.60
N ILE A 283 2.08 -18.08 27.92
CA ILE A 283 2.69 -19.41 27.86
C ILE A 283 3.97 -19.37 27.03
N GLN A 284 3.99 -18.61 25.94
CA GLN A 284 5.22 -18.37 25.17
C GLN A 284 6.29 -17.71 26.05
N MET A 285 5.94 -16.67 26.82
CA MET A 285 6.87 -16.01 27.73
C MET A 285 7.40 -16.95 28.82
N LEU A 286 6.52 -17.75 29.45
CA LEU A 286 6.94 -18.76 30.41
C LEU A 286 7.90 -19.78 29.77
N CYS A 287 7.60 -20.25 28.57
CA CYS A 287 8.47 -21.18 27.82
C CYS A 287 9.85 -20.58 27.50
N ILE A 288 9.92 -19.28 27.25
CA ILE A 288 11.17 -18.54 27.03
C ILE A 288 11.95 -18.43 28.35
N PHE A 289 11.32 -17.95 29.43
CA PHE A 289 11.99 -17.77 30.73
C PHE A 289 12.47 -19.07 31.35
N THR A 290 11.74 -20.17 31.13
CA THR A 290 12.11 -21.50 31.62
C THR A 290 13.05 -22.26 30.67
N LEU A 291 13.49 -21.63 29.56
CA LEU A 291 14.29 -22.24 28.49
C LEU A 291 13.67 -23.52 27.88
N MET A 292 12.38 -23.77 28.11
CA MET A 292 11.66 -24.93 27.57
C MET A 292 11.49 -24.88 26.04
N PHE A 293 11.77 -23.74 25.41
CA PHE A 293 11.74 -23.62 23.94
C PHE A 293 12.67 -24.62 23.25
N ILE A 294 13.77 -25.03 23.91
CA ILE A 294 14.74 -26.01 23.39
C ILE A 294 14.08 -27.37 23.14
N PHE A 295 13.12 -27.78 23.97
CA PHE A 295 12.41 -29.06 23.83
C PHE A 295 11.08 -28.92 23.09
N THR A 296 10.33 -27.86 23.38
CA THR A 296 9.00 -27.65 22.81
C THR A 296 9.07 -27.34 21.31
N TRP A 297 10.07 -26.60 20.84
CA TRP A 297 10.19 -26.25 19.42
C TRP A 297 10.48 -27.48 18.52
N PRO A 298 11.47 -28.35 18.81
CA PRO A 298 11.64 -29.60 18.07
C PRO A 298 10.42 -30.53 18.16
N TYR A 299 9.78 -30.62 19.33
CA TYR A 299 8.56 -31.40 19.51
C TYR A 299 7.44 -30.91 18.59
N LEU A 300 7.17 -29.60 18.57
CA LEU A 300 6.15 -29.00 17.72
C LEU A 300 6.49 -29.16 16.24
N TRP A 301 7.75 -28.95 15.86
CA TRP A 301 8.20 -29.12 14.49
C TRP A 301 8.03 -30.57 13.99
N LEU A 302 8.35 -31.56 14.83
CA LEU A 302 8.11 -32.97 14.52
C LEU A 302 6.61 -33.28 14.54
N ARG A 303 5.84 -32.90 15.55
CA ARG A 303 4.45 -33.37 15.65
C ARG A 303 3.49 -32.66 14.70
N THR A 304 3.76 -31.41 14.32
CA THR A 304 2.86 -30.62 13.47
C THR A 304 2.97 -31.06 12.01
N LYS A 305 1.85 -31.51 11.45
CA LYS A 305 1.71 -31.71 10.01
C LYS A 305 1.22 -30.41 9.38
N ARG A 306 1.86 -29.97 8.28
CA ARG A 306 1.50 -28.72 7.58
C ARG A 306 0.96 -29.01 6.18
N TRP A 307 -0.08 -28.28 5.79
CA TRP A 307 -0.70 -28.30 4.47
C TRP A 307 -0.56 -26.91 3.83
N GLU A 308 0.60 -26.64 3.21
CA GLU A 308 0.91 -25.43 2.45
C GLU A 308 0.47 -25.61 0.99
N VAL A 309 -0.83 -25.83 0.77
CA VAL A 309 -1.35 -26.33 -0.53
C VAL A 309 -2.19 -25.33 -1.30
N VAL A 310 -2.48 -24.16 -0.72
CA VAL A 310 -3.35 -23.14 -1.32
C VAL A 310 -2.64 -21.81 -1.41
N VAL A 311 -2.68 -21.20 -2.59
CA VAL A 311 -2.09 -19.91 -2.88
C VAL A 311 -3.16 -19.01 -3.52
N ALA A 312 -3.44 -17.86 -2.91
CA ALA A 312 -4.22 -16.79 -3.51
C ALA A 312 -3.27 -15.84 -4.24
N GLU A 313 -3.41 -15.78 -5.56
CA GLU A 313 -2.61 -14.94 -6.44
C GLU A 313 -3.35 -13.65 -6.75
N TRP A 314 -2.68 -12.54 -6.48
CA TRP A 314 -3.16 -11.19 -6.72
C TRP A 314 -2.26 -10.55 -7.78
N PRO A 315 -2.58 -10.67 -9.07
CA PRO A 315 -1.76 -10.10 -10.13
C PRO A 315 -1.79 -8.58 -10.07
N PHE A 316 -0.61 -7.96 -10.08
CA PHE A 316 -0.42 -6.55 -10.38
C PHE A 316 -0.47 -6.32 -11.90
N SER A 317 0.12 -7.24 -12.65
CA SER A 317 0.00 -7.34 -14.10
C SER A 317 -0.20 -8.79 -14.55
N ARG A 318 -0.78 -8.98 -15.73
CA ARG A 318 -0.88 -10.27 -16.44
C ARG A 318 -0.35 -10.13 -17.86
N MET A 319 0.16 -11.22 -18.42
CA MET A 319 0.47 -11.24 -19.85
C MET A 319 -0.83 -11.41 -20.63
N ALA A 320 -1.14 -10.44 -21.49
CA ALA A 320 -2.24 -10.52 -22.45
C ALA A 320 -1.89 -11.51 -23.58
N GLU A 321 -2.90 -12.01 -24.28
CA GLU A 321 -2.73 -12.97 -25.38
C GLU A 321 -1.83 -12.43 -26.52
N GLY A 322 -1.75 -11.10 -26.67
CA GLY A 322 -0.84 -10.43 -27.62
C GLY A 322 0.58 -10.20 -27.12
N GLY A 323 0.98 -10.77 -25.98
CA GLY A 323 2.34 -10.63 -25.40
C GLY A 323 2.59 -9.31 -24.64
N GLY A 324 1.62 -8.40 -24.61
CA GLY A 324 1.68 -7.18 -23.80
C GLY A 324 1.38 -7.43 -22.32
N LYS A 325 1.94 -6.60 -21.42
CA LYS A 325 1.56 -6.61 -20.00
C LYS A 325 0.28 -5.78 -19.81
N GLU A 326 -0.77 -6.40 -19.27
CA GLU A 326 -1.99 -5.73 -18.87
C GLU A 326 -1.97 -5.51 -17.35
N TYR A 327 -2.24 -4.29 -16.91
CA TYR A 327 -2.17 -3.88 -15.52
C TYR A 327 -3.56 -3.78 -14.90
N VAL A 328 -3.69 -4.08 -13.61
CA VAL A 328 -4.96 -3.95 -12.89
C VAL A 328 -5.42 -2.50 -12.80
N SER A 329 -4.50 -1.60 -12.46
CA SER A 329 -4.79 -0.19 -12.22
C SER A 329 -3.77 0.73 -12.89
N ILE A 330 -2.50 0.62 -12.52
CA ILE A 330 -1.41 1.44 -13.04
C ILE A 330 -0.18 0.58 -13.35
N SER A 331 0.68 1.06 -14.25
CA SER A 331 1.97 0.41 -14.51
C SER A 331 2.99 0.73 -13.42
N GLU A 332 4.07 -0.06 -13.33
CA GLU A 332 5.15 0.24 -12.38
C GLU A 332 5.85 1.57 -12.69
N ASP A 333 5.91 1.94 -13.98
CA ASP A 333 6.45 3.22 -14.44
C ASP A 333 5.60 4.40 -13.95
N GLN A 334 4.27 4.28 -14.08
CA GLN A 334 3.33 5.28 -13.57
C GLN A 334 3.37 5.37 -12.05
N TRP A 335 3.45 4.23 -11.36
CA TRP A 335 3.61 4.19 -9.91
C TRP A 335 4.88 4.92 -9.46
N TYR A 336 6.01 4.67 -10.12
CA TYR A 336 7.28 5.35 -9.85
C TYR A 336 7.18 6.86 -10.09
N ASN A 337 6.55 7.29 -11.19
CA ASN A 337 6.41 8.72 -11.50
C ASN A 337 5.54 9.46 -10.47
N MET A 338 4.50 8.81 -9.96
CA MET A 338 3.64 9.35 -8.91
C MET A 338 4.38 9.46 -7.57
N TRP A 339 5.07 8.40 -7.14
CA TRP A 339 5.69 8.35 -5.81
C TRP A 339 7.12 8.88 -5.75
N GLY A 340 7.84 8.97 -6.88
CA GLY A 340 9.26 9.29 -6.91
C GLY A 340 9.58 10.62 -6.24
N ARG A 341 8.79 11.66 -6.50
CA ARG A 341 8.97 12.98 -5.85
C ARG A 341 8.73 12.92 -4.34
N ALA A 342 7.65 12.25 -3.91
CA ALA A 342 7.30 12.10 -2.50
C ALA A 342 8.35 11.28 -1.73
N ILE A 343 8.86 10.20 -2.33
CA ILE A 343 9.93 9.38 -1.77
C ILE A 343 11.21 10.21 -1.64
N CYS A 344 11.63 10.90 -2.70
CA CYS A 344 12.84 11.74 -2.67
C CYS A 344 12.77 12.82 -1.58
N LYS A 345 11.62 13.50 -1.47
CA LYS A 345 11.37 14.50 -0.42
C LYS A 345 11.45 13.89 0.98
N ALA A 346 10.79 12.75 1.20
CA ALA A 346 10.79 12.08 2.49
C ALA A 346 12.18 11.54 2.89
N VAL A 347 12.98 11.09 1.92
CA VAL A 347 14.38 10.65 2.11
C VAL A 347 15.25 11.82 2.58
N LEU A 348 15.17 12.97 1.91
CA LEU A 348 15.92 14.18 2.28
C LEU A 348 15.51 14.73 3.66
N GLU A 349 14.22 14.64 3.98
CA GLU A 349 13.69 14.97 5.31
C GLU A 349 13.97 13.90 6.37
N LYS A 350 14.72 12.83 6.04
CA LYS A 350 15.12 11.74 6.95
C LYS A 350 13.95 11.11 7.73
N ARG A 351 12.81 10.94 7.05
CA ARG A 351 11.59 10.44 7.71
C ARG A 351 11.64 8.93 7.95
N GLN A 352 10.96 8.50 9.02
CA GLN A 352 10.73 7.10 9.35
C GLN A 352 9.22 6.81 9.44
N LYS A 353 8.56 6.58 8.29
CA LYS A 353 7.10 6.35 8.25
C LYS A 353 6.61 5.64 6.98
N VAL A 354 5.38 5.15 7.05
CA VAL A 354 4.62 4.76 5.84
C VAL A 354 4.13 6.04 5.15
N LEU A 355 4.43 6.21 3.86
CA LEU A 355 3.92 7.33 3.07
C LEU A 355 2.48 7.09 2.68
N ASP A 356 1.70 8.17 2.69
CA ASP A 356 0.29 8.16 2.36
C ASP A 356 -0.05 9.19 1.26
N GLN A 357 -1.34 9.34 0.97
CA GLN A 357 -1.81 10.29 -0.04
C GLN A 357 -1.53 11.76 0.35
N THR A 358 -1.33 12.07 1.63
CA THR A 358 -0.95 13.41 2.07
C THR A 358 0.47 13.74 1.68
N ASP A 359 1.37 12.74 1.70
CA ASP A 359 2.75 12.90 1.23
C ASP A 359 2.84 13.09 -0.29
N LEU A 360 1.96 12.41 -1.06
CA LEU A 360 1.83 12.67 -2.50
C LEU A 360 1.41 14.11 -2.77
N ARG A 361 0.35 14.59 -2.10
CA ARG A 361 -0.13 15.97 -2.24
C ARG A 361 0.94 16.98 -1.86
N ARG A 362 1.64 16.75 -0.74
CA ARG A 362 2.77 17.59 -0.29
C ARG A 362 3.95 17.62 -1.28
N ALA A 363 4.08 16.61 -2.13
CA ALA A 363 5.11 16.54 -3.16
C ALA A 363 4.67 17.20 -4.47
N GLU A 364 3.36 17.31 -4.72
CA GLU A 364 2.77 18.01 -5.88
C GLU A 364 2.56 19.51 -5.63
N GLU A 365 2.34 19.92 -4.38
CA GLU A 365 2.28 21.33 -4.00
C GLU A 365 3.57 22.04 -4.47
N PRO A 366 3.47 23.05 -5.35
CA PRO A 366 4.61 23.90 -5.66
C PRO A 366 5.11 24.49 -4.34
N GLU A 367 6.43 24.56 -4.17
CA GLU A 367 7.08 25.24 -3.04
C GLU A 367 6.33 26.56 -2.81
N PRO A 368 5.55 26.69 -1.71
CA PRO A 368 4.74 27.88 -1.56
C PRO A 368 5.68 29.05 -1.31
N SER A 369 5.78 29.96 -2.27
CA SER A 369 6.22 31.33 -2.02
C SER A 369 5.14 31.97 -1.15
N PHE A 370 5.29 31.84 0.17
CA PHE A 370 4.43 32.55 1.12
C PHE A 370 4.80 34.04 1.06
N GLU A 371 4.04 34.81 0.28
CA GLU A 371 3.77 36.22 0.57
C GLU A 371 2.48 36.27 1.39
N THR A 372 2.54 35.86 2.65
CA THR A 372 1.50 36.26 3.60
C THR A 372 1.89 37.67 4.01
N GLY A 373 1.02 38.66 3.84
CA GLY A 373 1.31 40.07 4.13
C GLY A 373 1.62 40.42 5.60
N ASN A 374 2.15 39.50 6.41
CA ASN A 374 2.49 39.65 7.81
C ASN A 374 3.92 39.14 8.09
N SER A 375 4.87 40.08 8.18
CA SER A 375 6.32 39.85 8.16
C SER A 375 6.90 39.05 9.33
N THR A 376 6.16 38.94 10.45
CA THR A 376 6.66 38.28 11.67
C THR A 376 6.36 36.79 11.74
N VAL A 377 5.22 36.35 11.20
CA VAL A 377 4.84 34.93 11.14
C VAL A 377 5.51 34.24 9.95
N ASP A 378 5.65 34.96 8.84
CA ASP A 378 6.37 34.50 7.64
C ASP A 378 7.88 34.37 7.89
N GLY A 379 8.46 35.22 8.73
CA GLY A 379 9.88 35.14 9.07
C GLY A 379 10.25 33.84 9.82
N ALA A 380 9.44 33.41 10.78
CA ALA A 380 9.77 32.24 11.62
C ALA A 380 9.53 30.90 10.91
N LEU A 381 8.41 30.76 10.19
CA LEU A 381 8.10 29.55 9.43
C LEU A 381 8.91 29.49 8.13
N GLY A 382 9.19 30.64 7.50
CA GLY A 382 10.07 30.77 6.35
C GLY A 382 11.52 30.39 6.67
N LEU A 383 12.10 30.89 7.78
CA LEU A 383 13.46 30.52 8.18
C LEU A 383 13.64 29.02 8.42
N PHE A 384 12.66 28.37 9.06
CA PHE A 384 12.74 26.95 9.34
C PHE A 384 12.70 26.10 8.07
N ARG A 385 11.85 26.47 7.09
CA ARG A 385 11.73 25.75 5.81
C ARG A 385 12.87 26.07 4.85
N VAL A 386 13.27 27.34 4.74
CA VAL A 386 14.45 27.77 3.96
C VAL A 386 15.71 27.11 4.52
N GLY A 387 15.83 26.98 5.84
CA GLY A 387 16.93 26.25 6.48
C GLY A 387 16.96 24.77 6.10
N ILE A 388 15.82 24.07 6.11
CA ILE A 388 15.73 22.68 5.67
C ILE A 388 16.05 22.53 4.18
N ASN A 389 15.57 23.44 3.33
CA ASN A 389 15.86 23.42 1.89
C ASN A 389 17.34 23.69 1.60
N ALA A 390 17.94 24.69 2.25
CA ALA A 390 19.37 24.98 2.15
C ALA A 390 20.22 23.81 2.68
N MET A 391 19.82 23.18 3.78
CA MET A 391 20.48 21.97 4.28
C MET A 391 20.36 20.78 3.32
N ASN A 392 19.21 20.62 2.66
CA ASN A 392 19.01 19.59 1.65
C ASN A 392 19.86 19.82 0.40
N GLU A 393 20.01 21.07 -0.04
CA GLU A 393 20.91 21.43 -1.15
C GLU A 393 22.38 21.18 -0.77
N VAL A 394 22.80 21.58 0.43
CA VAL A 394 24.14 21.30 0.94
C VAL A 394 24.41 19.80 1.03
N ASN A 395 23.46 19.01 1.54
CA ASN A 395 23.56 17.55 1.61
C ASN A 395 23.69 16.92 0.21
N ARG A 396 22.98 17.46 -0.79
CA ARG A 396 23.11 17.01 -2.19
C ARG A 396 24.49 17.31 -2.77
N HIS A 397 25.12 18.41 -2.38
CA HIS A 397 26.46 18.78 -2.87
C HIS A 397 27.61 18.05 -2.15
N LEU A 398 27.55 17.92 -0.83
CA LEU A 398 28.63 17.32 -0.02
C LEU A 398 28.50 15.80 0.13
N GLY A 399 27.30 15.27 -0.11
CA GLY A 399 26.93 13.90 0.19
C GLY A 399 26.63 13.71 1.68
N TRP A 400 25.79 12.74 2.00
CA TRP A 400 25.29 12.52 3.36
C TRP A 400 25.09 11.04 3.67
N GLY A 401 25.07 10.69 4.96
CA GLY A 401 24.87 9.32 5.43
C GLY A 401 26.01 8.36 5.06
N GLY A 402 27.26 8.85 4.95
CA GLY A 402 28.42 7.97 4.78
C GLY A 402 28.89 7.39 6.11
N ASP A 403 29.57 6.24 6.07
CA ASP A 403 30.20 5.66 7.26
C ASP A 403 31.24 6.64 7.86
N CYS A 404 31.25 6.80 9.19
CA CYS A 404 32.09 7.79 9.89
C CYS A 404 32.76 7.29 11.17
#